data_AF-A0A8T5NTN3-F1
#
_entry.id   AF-A0A8T5NTN3-F1
#
_cell.length_a   1.000
_cell.length_b   1.000
_cell.length_c   1.000
_cell.angle_alpha   90.00
_cell.angle_beta   90.00
_cell.angle_gamma   90.00
#
_symmetry.space_group_name_H-M   'P 1'
#
loop_
_entity.id
_entity.type
_entity.pdbx_description
1 polymer ?
#
loop_
_entity_poly.entity_id
_entity_poly.type
_entity_poly.pdbx_seq_one_letter_code
_entity_poly.pdbx_strand_id
1 'polypeptide(L)'
;MENLKLFYGTYKGLIGEYMFRLTRKFIILTKLTDKDRIINYFNEKLKEEQKIFLETYWHSIDALEFKRNEQEIILYEVKTKNAYKNKIFKPKMTLHTHNIYNKAQELGFVVKLILIRLHNNWNFEVEELEFNKEHYQIDSPKRFDKVVS
;
A
#
# COMPACT_ATOMS: atom_id res chain seq x y z
N MET A 1 -3.02 -23.30 9.80
CA MET A 1 -3.37 -21.94 10.26
C MET A 1 -4.86 -21.74 10.02
N GLU A 2 -5.64 -21.51 11.08
CA GLU A 2 -7.03 -21.10 10.92
C GLU A 2 -7.09 -19.87 10.01
N ASN A 3 -8.11 -19.83 9.15
CA ASN A 3 -8.25 -18.78 8.16
C ASN A 3 -8.36 -17.45 8.91
N LEU A 4 -7.40 -16.52 8.76
CA LEU A 4 -7.49 -15.14 9.28
C LEU A 4 -8.76 -14.40 8.79
N LYS A 5 -9.54 -15.01 7.89
CA LYS A 5 -10.91 -14.63 7.55
C LYS A 5 -11.93 -14.75 8.69
N LEU A 6 -11.68 -15.54 9.74
CA LEU A 6 -12.64 -15.76 10.82
C LEU A 6 -12.86 -14.52 11.70
N PHE A 7 -11.98 -13.52 11.63
CA PHE A 7 -12.13 -12.24 12.31
C PHE A 7 -12.21 -11.10 11.29
N TYR A 8 -13.43 -10.88 10.76
CA TYR A 8 -13.87 -9.68 10.05
C TYR A 8 -12.78 -8.88 9.28
N GLY A 9 -12.05 -9.51 8.36
CA GLY A 9 -11.41 -8.87 7.19
C GLY A 9 -10.36 -7.75 7.37
N THR A 10 -10.11 -7.19 8.55
CA THR A 10 -9.31 -5.97 8.75
C THR A 10 -7.88 -6.24 9.21
N TYR A 11 -7.66 -7.29 10.01
CA TYR A 11 -6.34 -7.57 10.59
C TYR A 11 -5.29 -7.99 9.57
N LYS A 12 -5.70 -8.69 8.51
CA LYS A 12 -4.74 -9.24 7.54
C LYS A 12 -3.98 -8.16 6.77
N GLY A 13 -4.64 -7.05 6.42
CA GLY A 13 -4.00 -5.90 5.79
C GLY A 13 -2.97 -5.28 6.73
N LEU A 14 -3.42 -4.93 7.93
CA LEU A 14 -2.58 -4.32 8.97
C LEU A 14 -1.36 -5.19 9.33
N ILE A 15 -1.55 -6.50 9.50
CA ILE A 15 -0.44 -7.44 9.77
C ILE A 15 0.59 -7.40 8.63
N GLY A 16 0.15 -7.33 7.37
CA GLY A 16 1.07 -7.23 6.24
C GLY A 16 1.84 -5.92 6.20
N GLU A 17 1.18 -4.80 6.51
CA GLU A 17 1.84 -3.50 6.63
C GLU A 17 2.94 -3.52 7.71
N TYR A 18 2.66 -4.11 8.88
CA TYR A 18 3.66 -4.30 9.94
C TYR A 18 4.80 -5.24 9.51
N MET A 19 4.49 -6.36 8.87
CA MET A 19 5.51 -7.28 8.36
C MET A 19 6.41 -6.59 7.34
N PHE A 20 5.84 -5.79 6.43
CA PHE A 20 6.62 -4.98 5.50
C PHE A 20 7.53 -4.00 6.23
N ARG A 21 7.00 -3.25 7.22
CA ARG A 21 7.81 -2.34 8.05
C ARG A 21 8.97 -3.05 8.74
N LEU A 22 8.79 -4.28 9.22
CA LEU A 22 9.87 -5.05 9.84
C LEU A 22 11.01 -5.38 8.86
N THR A 23 10.73 -5.44 7.56
CA THR A 23 11.77 -5.67 6.53
C THR A 23 12.55 -4.41 6.16
N ARG A 24 12.08 -3.22 6.53
CA ARG A 24 12.69 -1.94 6.12
C ARG A 24 12.66 -0.91 7.23
N LYS A 25 13.86 -0.48 7.63
CA LYS A 25 14.07 0.42 8.78
C LYS A 25 13.37 1.79 8.67
N PHE A 26 13.13 2.28 7.45
CA PHE A 26 12.66 3.65 7.21
C PHE A 26 11.26 3.75 6.59
N ILE A 27 10.48 2.67 6.67
CA ILE A 27 9.06 2.69 6.25
C ILE A 27 8.21 3.43 7.28
N ILE A 28 7.39 4.36 6.79
CA ILE A 28 6.35 5.05 7.54
C ILE A 28 5.02 4.42 7.18
N LEU A 29 4.30 3.90 8.18
CA LEU A 29 2.92 3.46 8.01
C LEU A 29 2.01 4.67 8.25
N THR A 30 1.34 5.13 7.21
CA THR A 30 0.52 6.37 7.21
C THR A 30 -0.60 6.30 8.24
N LYS A 31 -1.25 5.14 8.38
CA LYS A 31 -2.36 4.88 9.31
C LYS A 31 -1.96 5.03 10.78
N LEU A 32 -0.66 4.96 11.08
CA LEU A 32 -0.12 4.98 12.44
C LEU A 32 0.76 6.20 12.72
N THR A 33 0.90 7.08 11.73
CA THR A 33 1.82 8.21 11.82
C THR A 33 1.04 9.49 11.62
N ASP A 34 1.37 10.48 12.44
CA ASP A 34 0.86 11.83 12.31
C ASP A 34 1.25 12.42 10.94
N LYS A 35 0.22 12.73 10.14
CA LYS A 35 0.33 13.27 8.79
C LYS A 35 1.13 14.56 8.78
N ASP A 36 0.76 15.51 9.64
CA ASP A 36 1.29 16.88 9.59
C ASP A 36 2.78 16.87 9.93
N ARG A 37 3.19 16.02 10.88
CA ARG A 37 4.60 15.80 11.19
C ARG A 37 5.41 15.34 9.98
N ILE A 38 4.88 14.40 9.19
CA ILE A 38 5.60 13.85 8.04
C ILE A 38 5.61 14.81 6.86
N ILE A 39 4.47 15.43 6.55
CA ILE A 39 4.39 16.42 5.47
C ILE A 39 5.31 17.61 5.76
N ASN A 40 5.33 18.10 7.01
CA ASN A 40 6.24 19.16 7.43
C ASN A 40 7.72 18.75 7.32
N TYR A 41 8.05 17.50 7.68
CA TYR A 41 9.41 16.97 7.55
C TYR A 41 9.90 16.94 6.09
N PHE A 42 8.99 16.77 5.12
CA PHE A 42 9.29 16.74 3.69
C PHE A 42 8.88 18.01 2.93
N ASN A 43 8.50 19.08 3.63
CA ASN A 43 7.85 20.25 3.03
C ASN A 43 8.72 20.91 1.94
N GLU A 44 10.03 20.99 2.17
CA GLU A 44 10.99 21.58 1.23
C GLU A 44 11.30 20.66 0.02
N LYS A 45 10.89 19.39 0.07
CA LYS A 45 11.17 18.37 -0.94
C LYS A 45 9.95 18.02 -1.80
N LEU A 46 8.76 18.34 -1.30
CA LEU A 46 7.50 18.11 -2.00
C LEU A 46 7.13 19.31 -2.87
N LYS A 47 6.74 19.05 -4.12
CA LYS A 47 5.99 20.02 -4.92
C LYS A 47 4.62 20.27 -4.28
N GLU A 48 4.03 21.43 -4.53
CA GLU A 48 2.75 21.80 -3.92
C GLU A 48 1.63 20.79 -4.24
N GLU A 49 1.55 20.33 -5.48
CA GLU A 49 0.58 19.32 -5.92
C GLU A 49 0.78 17.97 -5.19
N GLN A 50 2.04 17.61 -4.89
CA GLN A 50 2.36 16.40 -4.15
C GLN A 50 1.94 16.52 -2.68
N LYS A 51 2.05 17.71 -2.08
CA LYS A 51 1.56 17.97 -0.71
C LYS A 51 0.05 17.83 -0.66
N ILE A 52 -0.67 18.51 -1.55
CA ILE A 52 -2.13 18.44 -1.64
C ILE A 52 -2.59 16.99 -1.83
N PHE A 53 -1.89 16.24 -2.69
CA PHE A 53 -2.16 14.81 -2.87
C PHE A 53 -1.99 14.01 -1.57
N LEU A 54 -0.85 14.16 -0.87
CA LEU A 54 -0.61 13.46 0.39
C LEU A 54 -1.60 13.88 1.47
N GLU A 55 -1.99 15.16 1.54
CA GLU A 55 -2.99 15.64 2.48
C GLU A 55 -4.36 15.01 2.25
N THR A 56 -4.74 14.86 0.98
CA THR A 56 -6.03 14.32 0.56
C THR A 56 -6.11 12.80 0.75
N TYR A 57 -5.03 12.09 0.42
CA TYR A 57 -5.03 10.62 0.35
C TYR A 57 -4.17 9.93 1.41
N TRP A 58 -3.74 10.65 2.46
CA TRP A 58 -2.85 10.13 3.50
C TRP A 58 -3.25 8.74 4.01
N HIS A 59 -4.51 8.57 4.41
CA HIS A 59 -5.01 7.33 4.99
C HIS A 59 -5.36 6.24 3.96
N SER A 60 -5.33 6.58 2.67
CA SER A 60 -5.56 5.65 1.56
C SER A 60 -4.26 5.05 1.02
N ILE A 61 -3.12 5.63 1.37
CA ILE A 61 -1.78 5.09 1.11
C ILE A 61 -1.44 4.15 2.27
N ASP A 62 -0.87 2.97 2.03
CA ASP A 62 -0.54 2.04 3.12
C ASP A 62 0.78 2.42 3.81
N ALA A 63 1.80 2.74 3.01
CA ALA A 63 3.12 3.09 3.51
C ALA A 63 3.87 4.06 2.58
N LEU A 64 4.85 4.78 3.14
CA LEU A 64 5.79 5.57 2.37
C LEU A 64 7.24 5.38 2.84
N GLU A 65 8.17 5.63 1.94
CA GLU A 65 9.62 5.74 2.21
C GLU A 65 10.17 6.99 1.55
N PHE A 66 11.06 7.69 2.25
CA PHE A 66 11.85 8.76 1.66
C PHE A 66 13.28 8.29 1.46
N LYS A 67 13.70 8.19 0.21
CA LYS A 67 15.08 7.85 -0.12
C LYS A 67 15.94 9.11 -0.11
N ARG A 68 16.64 9.31 1.00
CA ARG A 68 17.49 10.49 1.25
C ARG A 68 18.47 10.81 0.13
N ASN A 69 19.01 9.79 -0.54
CA ASN A 69 20.04 9.96 -1.57
C ASN A 69 19.45 10.32 -2.95
N GLU A 70 18.21 9.92 -3.20
CA GLU A 70 17.56 10.05 -4.52
C GLU A 70 16.57 11.22 -4.54
N GLN A 71 16.28 11.84 -3.38
CA GLN A 71 15.20 12.82 -3.20
C GLN A 71 13.83 12.30 -3.67
N GLU A 72 13.68 10.98 -3.71
CA GLU A 72 12.47 10.30 -4.16
C GLU A 72 11.60 9.93 -2.97
N ILE A 73 10.30 10.13 -3.14
CA ILE A 73 9.28 9.59 -2.26
C ILE A 73 8.67 8.38 -2.94
N ILE A 74 8.73 7.25 -2.23
CA ILE A 74 8.13 6.00 -2.67
C ILE A 74 6.85 5.78 -1.89
N LEU A 75 5.75 5.57 -2.59
CA LEU A 75 4.47 5.15 -2.02
C LEU A 75 4.28 3.65 -2.25
N TYR A 76 3.82 2.95 -1.22
CA TYR A 76 3.64 1.51 -1.25
C TYR A 76 2.18 1.15 -1.05
N GLU A 77 1.67 0.33 -1.95
CA GLU A 77 0.45 -0.44 -1.75
C GLU A 77 0.80 -1.82 -1.21
N VAL A 78 0.26 -2.22 -0.07
CA VAL A 78 0.61 -3.48 0.58
C VAL A 78 -0.53 -4.49 0.45
N LYS A 79 -0.24 -5.62 -0.18
CA LYS A 79 -1.20 -6.72 -0.38
C LYS A 79 -0.76 -7.99 0.32
N THR A 80 -1.51 -8.35 1.34
CA THR A 80 -1.27 -9.58 2.12
C THR A 80 -2.08 -10.76 1.58
N LYS A 81 -1.40 -11.88 1.35
CA LYS A 81 -2.00 -13.14 0.91
C LYS A 81 -1.45 -14.31 1.69
N ASN A 82 -2.21 -15.40 1.69
CA ASN A 82 -1.73 -16.67 2.21
C ASN A 82 -1.15 -17.43 1.03
N ALA A 83 0.01 -18.06 1.21
CA ALA A 83 0.63 -18.93 0.22
C ALA A 83 -0.12 -20.28 0.21
N TYR A 84 -1.23 -20.36 -0.53
CA TYR A 84 -1.96 -21.61 -0.72
C TYR A 84 -1.54 -22.27 -2.05
N LYS A 85 -1.04 -23.51 -1.97
CA LYS A 85 -0.91 -24.50 -3.06
C LYS A 85 -0.63 -23.89 -4.45
N ASN A 86 0.64 -23.57 -4.75
CA ASN A 86 1.23 -23.30 -6.09
C ASN A 86 0.48 -22.37 -7.06
N LYS A 87 -0.63 -21.71 -6.66
CA LYS A 87 -1.40 -20.81 -7.53
C LYS A 87 -1.11 -19.37 -7.15
N ILE A 88 -0.35 -18.70 -8.00
CA ILE A 88 -0.06 -17.27 -7.88
C ILE A 88 -1.26 -16.50 -8.47
N PHE A 89 -2.20 -16.11 -7.60
CA PHE A 89 -3.28 -15.21 -7.99
C PHE A 89 -2.83 -13.76 -7.86
N LYS A 90 -3.13 -12.92 -8.85
CA LYS A 90 -2.92 -11.46 -8.75
C LYS A 90 -3.73 -10.87 -7.59
N PRO A 91 -3.15 -10.00 -6.72
CA PRO A 91 -3.93 -9.26 -5.73
C PRO A 91 -5.07 -8.48 -6.37
N LYS A 92 -6.15 -8.36 -5.60
CA LYS A 92 -7.29 -7.52 -5.95
C LYS A 92 -7.07 -6.12 -5.40
N MET A 93 -7.50 -5.12 -6.14
CA MET A 93 -7.43 -3.71 -5.78
C MET A 93 -8.75 -3.04 -6.16
N THR A 94 -9.19 -2.05 -5.40
CA THR A 94 -10.38 -1.28 -5.80
C THR A 94 -10.02 -0.35 -6.95
N LEU A 95 -11.02 0.07 -7.74
CA LEU A 95 -10.81 1.10 -8.76
C LEU A 95 -10.32 2.42 -8.15
N HIS A 96 -10.82 2.76 -6.96
CA HIS A 96 -10.40 3.97 -6.24
C HIS A 96 -8.91 3.94 -5.89
N THR A 97 -8.43 2.85 -5.29
CA THR A 97 -7.00 2.67 -4.97
C THR A 97 -6.15 2.71 -6.24
N HIS A 98 -6.58 2.04 -7.31
CA HIS A 98 -5.91 2.10 -8.62
C HIS A 98 -5.73 3.55 -9.11
N ASN A 99 -6.79 4.35 -9.06
CA ASN A 99 -6.77 5.74 -9.51
C ASN A 99 -5.86 6.61 -8.63
N ILE A 100 -5.88 6.43 -7.31
CA ILE A 100 -5.00 7.17 -6.38
C ILE A 100 -3.52 6.95 -6.74
N TYR A 101 -3.11 5.70 -6.92
CA TYR A 101 -1.70 5.40 -7.18
C TYR A 101 -1.24 5.76 -8.59
N ASN A 102 -2.10 5.65 -9.61
CA ASN A 102 -1.77 6.21 -10.93
C ASN A 102 -1.63 7.74 -10.83
N LYS A 103 -2.51 8.40 -10.08
CA LYS A 103 -2.41 9.85 -9.88
C LYS A 103 -1.11 10.22 -9.16
N ALA A 104 -0.68 9.41 -8.20
CA ALA A 104 0.63 9.59 -7.57
C ALA A 104 1.78 9.48 -8.59
N GLN A 105 1.76 8.49 -9.48
CA GLN A 105 2.76 8.36 -10.55
C GLN A 105 2.79 9.58 -11.47
N GLU A 106 1.63 10.11 -11.86
CA GLU A 106 1.53 11.35 -12.65
C GLU A 106 2.17 12.56 -11.94
N LEU A 107 2.06 12.62 -10.62
CA LEU A 107 2.67 13.66 -9.79
C LEU A 107 4.16 13.42 -9.51
N GLY A 108 4.75 12.38 -10.09
CA GLY A 108 6.18 12.05 -9.98
C GLY A 108 6.55 11.28 -8.71
N PHE A 109 5.59 10.70 -8.00
CA PHE A 109 5.91 9.72 -6.96
C PHE A 109 6.36 8.41 -7.59
N VAL A 110 7.35 7.76 -6.97
CA VAL A 110 7.62 6.35 -7.27
C VAL A 110 6.56 5.53 -6.55
N VAL A 111 5.94 4.58 -7.25
CA VAL A 111 4.91 3.73 -6.64
C VAL A 111 5.29 2.27 -6.80
N LYS A 112 5.22 1.53 -5.69
CA LYS A 112 5.50 0.09 -5.64
C LYS A 112 4.31 -0.68 -5.10
N LEU A 113 4.20 -1.92 -5.52
CA LEU A 113 3.27 -2.91 -4.97
C LEU A 113 4.08 -3.92 -4.14
N ILE A 114 3.72 -4.07 -2.87
CA ILE A 114 4.34 -5.03 -1.96
C ILE A 114 3.40 -6.22 -1.78
N LEU A 115 3.89 -7.42 -2.07
CA LEU A 115 3.17 -8.66 -1.80
C LEU A 115 3.75 -9.36 -0.57
N ILE A 116 2.95 -9.46 0.47
CA ILE A 116 3.28 -10.24 1.66
C ILE A 116 2.62 -11.61 1.53
N ARG A 117 3.42 -12.68 1.45
CA ARG A 117 2.93 -14.06 1.41
C ARG A 117 3.11 -14.71 2.77
N LEU A 118 2.02 -15.09 3.41
CA LEU A 118 2.01 -15.79 4.70
C LEU A 118 2.04 -17.31 4.48
N HIS A 119 3.00 -17.99 5.11
CA HIS A 119 3.17 -19.45 5.03
C HIS A 119 2.73 -20.11 6.34
N ASN A 120 2.49 -21.43 6.31
CA ASN A 120 1.89 -22.17 7.43
C ASN A 120 2.72 -22.19 8.74
N ASN A 121 3.99 -21.78 8.70
CA ASN A 121 4.93 -21.81 9.83
C ASN A 121 5.28 -20.41 10.36
N TRP A 122 4.38 -19.42 10.22
CA TRP A 122 4.64 -18.01 10.56
C TRP A 122 5.75 -17.32 9.75
N ASN A 123 6.42 -18.05 8.86
CA ASN A 123 7.28 -17.47 7.84
C ASN A 123 6.48 -16.65 6.84
N PHE A 124 7.11 -15.62 6.30
CA PHE A 124 6.55 -14.81 5.25
C PHE A 124 7.60 -14.43 4.21
N GLU A 125 7.15 -14.22 2.99
CA GLU A 125 7.95 -13.65 1.90
C GLU A 125 7.44 -12.25 1.60
N VAL A 126 8.36 -11.37 1.23
CA VAL A 126 8.06 -10.02 0.75
C VAL A 126 8.58 -9.93 -0.67
N GLU A 127 7.68 -9.67 -1.60
CA GLU A 127 8.02 -9.38 -3.00
C GLU A 127 7.67 -7.93 -3.29
N GLU A 128 8.64 -7.17 -3.79
CA GLU A 128 8.45 -5.81 -4.27
C GLU A 128 8.32 -5.83 -5.79
N LEU A 129 7.28 -5.17 -6.28
CA LEU A 129 6.97 -5.06 -7.70
C LEU A 129 6.76 -3.59 -8.07
N GLU A 130 7.00 -3.26 -9.34
CA GLU A 130 6.55 -1.99 -9.89
C GLU A 130 5.03 -1.88 -9.79
N PHE A 131 4.50 -0.68 -9.57
CA PHE A 131 3.05 -0.50 -9.63
C PHE A 131 2.56 -0.54 -11.08
N ASN A 132 2.19 -1.74 -11.53
CA ASN A 132 1.71 -2.01 -12.88
C ASN A 132 0.45 -2.90 -12.83
N LYS A 133 -0.54 -2.59 -13.67
CA LYS A 133 -1.79 -3.36 -13.84
C LYS A 133 -1.55 -4.83 -14.19
N GLU A 134 -0.39 -5.20 -14.72
CA GLU A 134 0.00 -6.58 -14.92
C GLU A 134 0.15 -7.37 -13.62
N HIS A 135 0.36 -6.71 -12.48
CA HIS A 135 0.62 -7.37 -11.19
C HIS A 135 -0.59 -7.45 -10.28
N TYR A 136 -1.71 -6.82 -10.65
CA TYR A 136 -2.95 -6.87 -9.88
C TYR A 136 -4.18 -7.01 -10.79
N GLN A 137 -5.34 -7.16 -10.20
CA GLN A 137 -6.63 -7.09 -10.88
C GLN A 137 -7.51 -6.07 -10.16
N ILE A 138 -8.24 -5.27 -10.92
CA ILE A 138 -9.24 -4.37 -10.36
C ILE A 138 -10.45 -5.23 -9.99
N ASP A 139 -10.84 -5.19 -8.71
CA ASP A 139 -12.01 -5.92 -8.22
C ASP A 139 -13.27 -5.31 -8.84
N SER A 140 -14.26 -6.17 -9.11
CA SER A 140 -15.54 -5.68 -9.61
C SER A 140 -16.20 -4.78 -8.56
N PRO A 141 -16.92 -3.72 -8.98
CA PRO A 141 -17.66 -2.86 -8.07
C PRO A 141 -18.54 -3.71 -7.16
N LYS A 142 -18.43 -3.52 -5.85
CA LYS A 142 -19.28 -4.22 -4.90
C LYS A 142 -20.66 -3.57 -4.93
N ARG A 143 -21.69 -4.35 -4.55
CA ARG A 143 -23.09 -3.91 -4.58
C ARG A 143 -23.35 -2.61 -3.82
N PHE A 144 -22.52 -2.28 -2.83
CA PHE A 144 -22.62 -1.09 -1.97
C PHE A 144 -21.83 0.12 -2.49
N ASP A 145 -21.00 -0.02 -3.54
CA ASP A 145 -20.19 1.08 -4.07
C ASP A 145 -21.02 2.06 -4.93
N LYS A 146 -22.31 1.76 -5.18
CA LYS A 146 -23.21 2.54 -6.03
C LYS A 146 -24.02 3.63 -5.31
N VAL A 147 -23.85 3.80 -3.99
CA VAL A 147 -24.78 4.61 -3.17
C VAL A 147 -24.29 6.05 -2.96
N VAL A 148 -23.14 6.45 -3.50
CA VAL A 148 -22.66 7.83 -3.39
C VAL A 148 -22.38 8.38 -4.78
N SER A 149 -23.40 9.01 -5.36
CA SER A 149 -23.33 9.89 -6.53
C SER A 149 -23.76 11.28 -6.12
#